data_AF-A0A6V7M9I6-F1
#
_entry.id   AF-A0A6V7M9I6-F1
#
_cell.length_a   1.000
_cell.length_b   1.000
_cell.length_c   1.000
_cell.angle_alpha   90.00
_cell.angle_beta   90.00
_cell.angle_gamma   90.00
#
_symmetry.space_group_name_H-M   'P 1'
#
loop_
_entity.id
_entity.type
_entity.pdbx_description
1 polymer ?
#
loop_
_entity_poly.entity_id
_entity_poly.type
_entity_poly.pdbx_seq_one_letter_code
_entity_poly.pdbx_strand_id
1 'polypeptide(L)' 'LSKNRFGELPEEVTEFPFLEKLHLYHNAIRVIPETVVMLQSLSYLDL' A
#
# COMPACT_ATOMS: atom_id res chain seq x y z
N LEU A 1 0.67 20.95 -3.77
CA LEU A 1 0.70 19.59 -4.37
C LEU A 1 0.96 18.58 -3.26
N SER A 2 0.58 17.31 -3.43
CA SER A 2 0.62 16.23 -2.42
C SER A 2 -0.56 16.18 -1.44
N LYS A 3 -1.77 16.21 -2.01
CA LYS A 3 -2.84 15.32 -1.53
C LYS A 3 -2.89 14.19 -2.54
N ASN A 4 -2.04 13.19 -2.34
CA ASN A 4 -2.17 11.91 -3.01
C ASN A 4 -3.49 11.30 -2.52
N ARG A 5 -4.61 11.68 -3.16
CA ARG A 5 -5.92 11.07 -2.93
C ARG A 5 -5.92 9.71 -3.60
N PHE A 6 -4.97 8.85 -3.24
CA PHE A 6 -5.03 7.46 -3.57
C PHE A 6 -6.17 6.92 -2.69
N GLY A 7 -7.41 6.94 -3.20
CA GLY A 7 -8.54 6.31 -2.51
C GLY A 7 -8.31 4.81 -2.33
N GLU A 8 -7.43 4.27 -3.16
CA GLU A 8 -7.02 2.89 -3.28
C GLU A 8 -5.50 2.82 -3.41
N LEU A 9 -4.88 1.84 -2.76
CA LEU A 9 -3.43 1.60 -2.88
C LEU A 9 -3.11 1.17 -4.33
N PRO A 10 -2.11 1.77 -5.00
CA PRO A 10 -1.75 1.38 -6.36
C PRO A 10 -1.22 -0.07 -6.42
N GLU A 11 -1.61 -0.79 -7.47
CA GLU A 11 -1.14 -2.16 -7.72
C GLU A 11 0.39 -2.23 -7.91
N GLU A 12 1.00 -1.14 -8.38
CA GLU A 12 2.46 -1.02 -8.52
C GLU A 12 3.18 -1.19 -7.17
N VAL A 13 2.53 -0.80 -6.06
CA VAL A 13 3.12 -1.00 -4.73
C VAL A 13 3.03 -2.47 -4.33
N THR A 14 2.01 -3.18 -4.81
CA THR A 14 1.85 -4.62 -4.59
C THR A 14 2.75 -5.48 -5.48
N GLU A 15 3.37 -4.89 -6.52
CA GLU A 15 4.40 -5.55 -7.34
C GLU A 15 5.77 -5.68 -6.64
N PHE A 16 5.91 -5.19 -5.40
CA PHE A 16 7.12 -5.34 -4.61
C PHE A 16 6.98 -6.47 -3.56
N PRO A 17 7.15 -7.76 -3.93
CA PRO A 17 6.92 -8.88 -3.01
C PRO A 17 7.83 -8.87 -1.78
N PHE A 18 8.98 -8.18 -1.86
CA PHE A 18 9.97 -8.04 -0.79
C PHE A 18 9.69 -6.87 0.17
N LEU A 19 8.58 -6.16 0.00
CA LEU A 19 8.29 -4.97 0.78
C LEU A 19 7.85 -5.38 2.19
N GLU A 20 8.71 -5.12 3.19
CA GLU A 20 8.45 -5.53 4.58
C GLU A 20 7.57 -4.56 5.35
N LYS A 21 7.70 -3.26 5.06
CA LYS A 21 7.00 -2.20 5.77
C LYS A 21 6.39 -1.22 4.80
N LEU A 22 5.08 -1.07 4.86
CA LEU A 22 4.32 -0.21 3.97
C LEU A 22 3.66 0.89 4.79
N HIS A 23 4.06 2.14 4.55
CA HIS A 23 3.57 3.30 5.29
C HIS A 23 2.64 4.14 4.42
N LEU A 24 1.35 4.09 4.73
CA LEU A 24 0.30 4.82 4.03
C LEU A 24 -0.36 5.91 4.87
N TYR A 25 0.06 6.04 6.13
CA TYR A 25 -0.20 7.19 6.99
C TYR A 25 -0.05 8.49 6.16
N HIS A 26 -1.11 9.30 6.12
CA HIS A 26 -1.35 10.49 5.27
C HIS A 26 -1.93 10.32 3.86
N ASN A 27 -2.05 9.13 3.29
CA ASN A 27 -2.56 8.95 1.91
C ASN A 27 -4.09 8.83 1.78
N ALA A 28 -4.85 8.85 2.88
CA ALA A 28 -6.32 8.69 2.85
C ALA A 28 -6.76 7.44 2.05
N ILE A 29 -5.93 6.38 2.08
CA ILE A 29 -6.21 5.12 1.42
C ILE A 29 -7.33 4.43 2.18
N ARG A 30 -8.45 4.24 1.49
CA ARG A 30 -9.67 3.66 2.07
C ARG A 30 -9.89 2.22 1.59
N VAL A 31 -9.26 1.86 0.48
CA VAL A 31 -9.34 0.55 -0.14
C VAL A 31 -7.93 0.00 -0.33
N ILE A 32 -7.68 -1.19 0.18
CA ILE A 32 -6.47 -1.95 -0.11
C ILE A 32 -6.85 -2.94 -1.21
N PRO A 33 -6.16 -2.97 -2.36
CA PRO A 33 -6.45 -3.92 -3.42
C PRO A 33 -6.12 -5.34 -2.95
N GLU A 34 -6.81 -6.31 -3.54
CA GLU A 34 -6.63 -7.73 -3.25
C GLU A 34 -5.21 -8.21 -3.58
N THR A 35 -4.51 -7.46 -4.45
CA THR A 35 -3.10 -7.66 -4.80
C THR A 35 -2.15 -7.46 -3.63
N VAL A 36 -2.57 -6.93 -2.48
CA VAL A 36 -1.76 -6.93 -1.24
C VAL A 36 -1.29 -8.34 -0.87
N VAL A 37 -1.99 -9.38 -1.32
CA VAL A 37 -1.58 -10.79 -1.21
C VAL A 37 -0.26 -11.11 -1.92
N MET A 38 0.17 -10.29 -2.89
CA MET A 38 1.46 -10.43 -3.57
C MET A 38 2.63 -9.98 -2.68
N LEU A 39 2.37 -9.16 -1.66
CA LEU A 39 3.38 -8.67 -0.72
C LEU A 39 3.72 -9.76 0.31
N GLN A 40 4.44 -10.80 -0.11
CA GLN A 40 4.75 -11.96 0.73
C GLN A 40 5.65 -11.64 1.92
N SER A 41 6.51 -10.62 1.82
CA SER A 41 7.38 -10.19 2.92
C SER A 41 6.76 -9.12 3.82
N LEU A 42 5.54 -8.66 3.55
CA LEU A 42 4.92 -7.58 4.31
C LEU A 42 4.69 -8.01 5.76
N SER A 43 5.44 -7.38 6.65
CA SER A 43 5.39 -7.62 8.10
C SER A 43 4.73 -6.45 8.83
N TYR A 44 4.68 -5.27 8.22
CA TYR A 44 4.10 -4.07 8.80
C TYR A 44 3.33 -3.26 7.76
N LEU A 45 2.11 -2.89 8.11
CA LEU A 45 1.23 -2.07 7.28
C LEU A 45 0.69 -0.93 8.14
N ASP A 46 1.08 0.31 7.80
CA ASP A 46 0.58 1.54 8.39
C ASP A 46 -0.46 2.15 7.44
N LEU A 47 -1.65 2.48 7.94
CA LEU A 47 -2.79 3.01 7.16
C LEU A 47 -3.13 4.44 7.60
#